data_AF-A0A7S2BC18-F1
#
_entry.id   AF-A0A7S2BC18-F1
#
_cell.length_a   1.000
_cell.length_b   1.000
_cell.length_c   1.000
_cell.angle_alpha   90.00
_cell.angle_beta   90.00
_cell.angle_gamma   90.00
#
_symmetry.space_group_name_H-M   'P 1'
#
loop_
_entity.id
_entity.type
_entity.pdbx_description
1 polymer ?
#
loop_
_entity_poly.entity_id
_entity_poly.type
_entity_poly.pdbx_seq_one_letter_code
_entity_poly.pdbx_strand_id
1 'polypeptide(L)'
;SEADCDSQCEFFLKSFIFALGDNWKDIPVLLKEYRKAGGEAGMNHVQAADFLQKHGKTRTGSERKAELSDVDINSDGIISFLEYLLLHYKVLILNEFYKRYEMFYESGPEEDLSNDGIGLTGVGWKLVDELLTLPRGMSPQLEAAFESFTEQNKAKEAKIKVLTAKAEKGGVKGMAAQNELIILEKGDMTETNRIELTLQAAMRKADKRRGSQALNEQKAKAEAELKAQHDAQRAKMAARRAMFEGK
;
A
#
# COMPACT_ATOMS: atom_id res chain seq x y z
N SER A 1 20.36 4.03 -6.19
CA SER A 1 20.36 2.56 -6.27
C SER A 1 18.95 2.15 -6.60
N GLU A 2 18.78 1.18 -7.48
CA GLU A 2 17.48 0.54 -7.70
C GLU A 2 17.03 -0.07 -6.36
N ALA A 3 15.80 0.23 -5.93
CA ALA A 3 15.29 -0.31 -4.67
C ALA A 3 15.03 -1.80 -4.85
N ASP A 4 15.59 -2.64 -3.98
CA ASP A 4 15.34 -4.08 -4.00
C ASP A 4 13.86 -4.41 -3.68
N CYS A 5 13.43 -5.64 -4.00
CA CYS A 5 12.02 -6.04 -3.82
C CYS A 5 11.54 -5.99 -2.36
N ASP A 6 12.41 -6.18 -1.35
CA ASP A 6 12.01 -6.03 0.05
C ASP A 6 11.73 -4.56 0.37
N SER A 7 12.58 -3.67 -0.11
CA SER A 7 12.41 -2.21 0.05
C SER A 7 11.13 -1.72 -0.64
N GLN A 8 10.81 -2.26 -1.83
CA GLN A 8 9.55 -1.96 -2.53
C GLN A 8 8.32 -2.45 -1.75
N CYS A 9 8.37 -3.68 -1.22
CA CYS A 9 7.32 -4.26 -0.38
C CYS A 9 7.09 -3.44 0.91
N GLU A 10 8.18 -3.10 1.59
CA GLU A 10 8.17 -2.28 2.81
C GLU A 10 7.56 -0.91 2.53
N PHE A 11 7.95 -0.27 1.43
CA PHE A 11 7.43 1.03 1.04
C PHE A 11 5.91 0.97 0.81
N PHE A 12 5.43 0.00 0.04
CA PHE A 12 4.01 -0.17 -0.22
C PHE A 12 3.21 -0.44 1.06
N LEU A 13 3.72 -1.31 1.94
CA LEU A 13 3.09 -1.60 3.22
C LEU A 13 2.99 -0.35 4.08
N LYS A 14 4.05 0.46 4.17
CA LYS A 14 4.02 1.73 4.90
C LYS A 14 2.95 2.68 4.34
N SER A 15 2.82 2.77 3.02
CA SER A 15 1.83 3.65 2.39
C SER A 15 0.39 3.18 2.63
N PHE A 16 0.12 1.88 2.62
CA PHE A 16 -1.25 1.34 2.55
C PHE A 16 -1.68 0.46 3.72
N ILE A 17 -0.89 0.33 4.79
CA ILE A 17 -1.20 -0.60 5.90
C ILE A 17 -2.61 -0.47 6.47
N PHE A 18 -3.09 0.76 6.66
CA PHE A 18 -4.42 1.00 7.23
C PHE A 18 -5.53 0.61 6.24
N ALA A 19 -5.31 0.86 4.95
CA ALA A 19 -6.25 0.52 3.90
C ALA A 19 -6.30 -1.00 3.66
N LEU A 20 -5.18 -1.69 3.85
CA LEU A 20 -5.08 -3.15 3.75
C LEU A 20 -5.79 -3.87 4.90
N GLY A 21 -5.94 -3.24 6.06
CA GLY A 21 -6.62 -3.85 7.21
C GLY A 21 -5.90 -5.14 7.65
N ASP A 22 -6.59 -6.29 7.63
CA ASP A 22 -5.99 -7.59 7.93
C ASP A 22 -5.30 -8.26 6.73
N ASN A 23 -5.55 -7.77 5.50
CA ASN A 23 -5.03 -8.36 4.26
C ASN A 23 -3.57 -7.97 3.96
N TRP A 24 -2.94 -7.16 4.81
CA TRP A 24 -1.54 -6.75 4.63
C TRP A 24 -0.57 -7.94 4.55
N LYS A 25 -0.94 -9.07 5.14
CA LYS A 25 -0.17 -10.33 5.13
C LYS A 25 -0.05 -10.95 3.75
N ASP A 26 -0.95 -10.60 2.83
CA ASP A 26 -0.93 -11.11 1.46
C ASP A 26 0.25 -10.54 0.68
N ILE A 27 0.76 -9.36 1.04
CA ILE A 27 1.85 -8.70 0.32
C ILE A 27 3.19 -9.44 0.49
N PRO A 28 3.64 -9.81 1.70
CA PRO A 28 4.81 -10.67 1.85
C PRO A 28 4.67 -12.04 1.15
N VAL A 29 3.46 -12.59 1.11
CA VAL A 29 3.19 -13.85 0.38
C VAL A 29 3.35 -13.65 -1.13
N LEU A 30 2.77 -12.58 -1.67
CA LEU A 30 2.92 -12.20 -3.07
C LEU A 30 4.37 -11.91 -3.44
N LEU A 31 5.14 -11.26 -2.55
CA LEU A 31 6.58 -11.04 -2.76
C LEU A 31 7.32 -12.37 -2.91
N LYS A 32 7.03 -13.36 -2.05
CA LYS A 32 7.64 -14.69 -2.15
C LYS A 32 7.33 -15.37 -3.49
N GLU A 33 6.07 -15.32 -3.93
CA GLU A 33 5.67 -15.89 -5.22
C GLU A 33 6.29 -15.13 -6.41
N TYR A 34 6.37 -13.80 -6.30
CA TYR A 34 7.01 -12.93 -7.29
C TYR A 34 8.50 -13.27 -7.48
N ARG A 35 9.24 -13.45 -6.37
CA ARG A 35 10.63 -13.92 -6.40
C ARG A 35 10.78 -15.29 -7.02
N LYS A 36 9.90 -16.23 -6.65
CA LYS A 36 9.91 -17.60 -7.17
C LYS A 36 9.67 -17.63 -8.68
N ALA A 37 8.92 -16.68 -9.22
CA ALA A 37 8.73 -16.49 -10.66
C ALA A 37 9.89 -15.74 -11.35
N GLY A 38 10.97 -15.42 -10.64
CA GLY A 38 12.19 -14.81 -11.18
C GLY A 38 12.24 -13.29 -11.05
N GLY A 39 11.33 -12.67 -10.30
CA GLY A 39 11.22 -11.21 -10.19
C GLY A 39 12.23 -10.51 -9.27
N GLU A 40 13.27 -11.18 -8.75
CA GLU A 40 14.21 -10.57 -7.79
C GLU A 40 14.84 -9.26 -8.30
N ALA A 41 15.12 -9.18 -9.61
CA ALA A 41 15.63 -7.99 -10.31
C ALA A 41 14.56 -7.31 -11.18
N GLY A 42 13.27 -7.55 -10.90
CA GLY A 42 12.16 -7.21 -11.77
C GLY A 42 11.86 -8.28 -12.84
N MET A 43 10.66 -8.23 -13.41
CA MET A 43 10.19 -9.18 -14.42
C MET A 43 10.12 -8.53 -15.80
N ASN A 44 10.67 -9.17 -16.82
CA ASN A 44 10.35 -8.74 -18.19
C ASN A 44 8.86 -8.98 -18.50
N HIS A 45 8.37 -8.41 -19.61
CA HIS A 45 6.95 -8.50 -19.98
C HIS A 45 6.42 -9.94 -20.12
N VAL A 46 7.24 -10.89 -20.52
CA VAL A 46 6.82 -12.30 -20.65
C VAL A 46 6.61 -12.92 -19.28
N GLN A 47 7.58 -12.75 -18.38
CA GLN A 47 7.49 -13.24 -17.00
C GLN A 47 6.33 -12.56 -16.26
N ALA A 48 6.17 -11.25 -16.43
CA ALA A 48 5.10 -10.47 -15.82
C ALA A 48 3.72 -10.90 -16.34
N ALA A 49 3.59 -11.20 -17.65
CA ALA A 49 2.34 -11.72 -18.22
C ALA A 49 1.91 -13.03 -17.55
N ASP A 50 2.84 -13.98 -17.41
CA ASP A 50 2.59 -15.29 -16.78
C ASP A 50 2.27 -15.14 -15.29
N PHE A 51 2.97 -14.23 -14.60
CA PHE A 51 2.73 -13.96 -13.19
C PHE A 51 1.34 -13.34 -12.97
N LEU A 52 1.00 -12.31 -13.74
CA LEU A 52 -0.31 -11.65 -13.69
C LEU A 52 -1.46 -12.58 -14.12
N GLN A 53 -1.20 -13.57 -14.97
CA GLN A 53 -2.21 -14.57 -15.32
C GLN A 53 -2.56 -15.48 -14.14
N LYS A 54 -1.62 -15.74 -13.24
CA LYS A 54 -1.80 -16.58 -12.04
C LYS A 54 -2.31 -15.80 -10.83
N HIS A 55 -1.81 -14.57 -10.66
CA HIS A 55 -2.01 -13.77 -9.44
C HIS A 55 -2.81 -12.48 -9.68
N GLY A 56 -3.26 -12.22 -10.90
CA GLY A 56 -4.04 -11.05 -11.28
C GLY A 56 -5.35 -11.44 -11.94
N LYS A 57 -5.98 -10.47 -12.59
CA LYS A 57 -7.17 -10.73 -13.39
C LYS A 57 -6.82 -11.47 -14.68
N THR A 58 -7.71 -12.37 -15.07
CA THR A 58 -7.66 -13.00 -16.39
C THR A 58 -7.90 -11.93 -17.46
N ARG A 59 -7.02 -11.90 -18.46
CA ARG A 59 -7.07 -10.97 -19.58
C ARG A 59 -6.84 -11.72 -20.88
N THR A 60 -7.35 -11.19 -21.99
CA THR A 60 -6.93 -11.62 -23.33
C THR A 60 -5.48 -11.19 -23.59
N GLY A 61 -4.83 -11.79 -24.60
CA GLY A 61 -3.44 -11.46 -24.94
C GLY A 61 -3.22 -9.99 -25.31
N SER A 62 -4.18 -9.38 -26.02
CA SER A 62 -4.13 -7.95 -26.37
C SER A 62 -4.29 -7.05 -25.16
N GLU A 63 -5.21 -7.39 -24.24
CA GLU A 63 -5.41 -6.63 -23.00
C GLU A 63 -4.19 -6.74 -22.09
N ARG A 64 -3.60 -7.93 -21.93
CA ARG A 64 -2.37 -8.11 -21.14
C ARG A 64 -1.22 -7.29 -21.70
N LYS A 65 -1.06 -7.25 -23.02
CA LYS A 65 -0.01 -6.45 -23.66
C LYS A 65 -0.19 -4.95 -23.39
N ALA A 66 -1.43 -4.46 -23.49
CA ALA A 66 -1.74 -3.07 -23.17
C ALA A 66 -1.48 -2.77 -21.69
N GLU A 67 -1.92 -3.66 -20.79
CA GLU A 67 -1.72 -3.53 -19.35
C GLU A 67 -0.24 -3.48 -18.95
N LEU A 68 0.60 -4.36 -19.51
CA LEU A 68 2.03 -4.37 -19.22
C LEU A 68 2.74 -3.10 -19.70
N SER A 69 2.39 -2.61 -20.89
CA SER A 69 2.95 -1.37 -21.41
C SER A 69 2.55 -0.12 -20.61
N ASP A 70 1.44 -0.19 -19.88
CA ASP A 70 0.86 0.92 -19.12
C ASP A 70 1.28 0.88 -17.64
N VAL A 71 1.60 -0.31 -17.13
CA VAL A 71 2.14 -0.53 -15.78
C VAL A 71 3.65 -0.29 -15.68
N ASP A 72 4.37 -0.41 -16.80
CA ASP A 72 5.78 -0.01 -16.93
C ASP A 72 5.90 1.52 -16.92
N ILE A 73 5.81 2.11 -15.73
CA ILE A 73 5.67 3.57 -15.53
C ILE A 73 6.96 4.29 -15.93
N ASN A 74 8.11 3.66 -15.70
CA ASN A 74 9.42 4.21 -16.05
C ASN A 74 9.89 3.81 -17.46
N SER A 75 9.16 2.93 -18.16
CA SER A 75 9.43 2.47 -19.53
C SER A 75 10.79 1.79 -19.70
N ASP A 76 11.23 1.01 -18.71
CA ASP A 76 12.48 0.26 -18.76
C ASP A 76 12.31 -1.18 -19.29
N GLY A 77 11.08 -1.60 -19.58
CA GLY A 77 10.73 -2.93 -20.08
C GLY A 77 10.73 -4.02 -19.00
N ILE A 78 10.87 -3.63 -17.74
CA ILE A 78 10.89 -4.48 -16.56
C ILE A 78 9.77 -4.02 -15.62
N ILE A 79 8.85 -4.92 -15.32
CA ILE A 79 7.84 -4.68 -14.29
C ILE A 79 8.49 -4.93 -12.94
N SER A 80 8.59 -3.90 -12.12
CA SER A 80 9.00 -3.98 -10.72
C SER A 80 7.90 -4.55 -9.84
N PHE A 81 8.24 -4.99 -8.62
CA PHE A 81 7.24 -5.47 -7.67
C PHE A 81 6.26 -4.34 -7.29
N LEU A 82 6.76 -3.11 -7.18
CA LEU A 82 5.94 -1.94 -6.88
C LEU A 82 4.92 -1.64 -7.99
N GLU A 83 5.33 -1.70 -9.25
CA GLU A 83 4.42 -1.54 -10.40
C GLU A 83 3.36 -2.64 -10.45
N TYR A 84 3.74 -3.89 -10.17
CA TYR A 84 2.77 -4.97 -9.98
C TYR A 84 1.77 -4.65 -8.85
N LEU A 85 2.23 -4.16 -7.70
CA LEU A 85 1.34 -3.82 -6.58
C LEU A 85 0.40 -2.65 -6.91
N LEU A 86 0.87 -1.63 -7.65
CA LEU A 86 0.03 -0.53 -8.13
C LEU A 86 -1.12 -1.03 -8.99
N LEU A 87 -0.86 -2.00 -9.88
CA LEU A 87 -1.91 -2.65 -10.67
C LEU A 87 -2.82 -3.52 -9.80
N HIS A 88 -2.24 -4.42 -9.01
CA HIS A 88 -2.98 -5.42 -8.25
C HIS A 88 -3.92 -4.80 -7.22
N TYR A 89 -3.47 -3.73 -6.55
CA TYR A 89 -4.22 -2.99 -5.54
C TYR A 89 -4.82 -1.68 -6.06
N LYS A 90 -4.89 -1.48 -7.38
CA LYS A 90 -5.40 -0.26 -8.03
C LYS A 90 -6.65 0.31 -7.36
N VAL A 91 -7.68 -0.51 -7.19
CA VAL A 91 -8.96 -0.08 -6.60
C VAL A 91 -8.82 0.35 -5.14
N LEU A 92 -8.00 -0.35 -4.34
CA LEU A 92 -7.75 0.02 -2.95
C LEU A 92 -7.06 1.40 -2.88
N ILE A 93 -6.06 1.61 -3.73
CA ILE A 93 -5.29 2.86 -3.78
C ILE A 93 -6.20 4.02 -4.23
N LEU A 94 -7.01 3.83 -5.28
CA LEU A 94 -7.96 4.86 -5.73
C LEU A 94 -8.98 5.21 -4.65
N ASN A 95 -9.48 4.22 -3.91
CA ASN A 95 -10.40 4.48 -2.80
C ASN A 95 -9.74 5.36 -1.72
N GLU A 96 -8.48 5.12 -1.37
CA GLU A 96 -7.78 5.98 -0.40
C GLU A 96 -7.51 7.38 -0.95
N PHE A 97 -7.10 7.49 -2.22
CA PHE A 97 -6.96 8.77 -2.90
C PHE A 97 -8.26 9.60 -2.80
N TYR A 98 -9.40 9.01 -3.19
CA TYR A 98 -10.69 9.70 -3.15
C TYR A 98 -11.15 10.05 -1.74
N LYS A 99 -10.91 9.18 -0.75
CA LYS A 99 -11.17 9.48 0.66
C LYS A 99 -10.34 10.65 1.18
N ARG A 100 -9.07 10.73 0.77
CA ARG A 100 -8.13 11.76 1.24
C ARG A 100 -8.46 13.14 0.68
N TYR A 101 -8.76 13.21 -0.61
CA TYR A 101 -9.04 14.45 -1.31
C TYR A 101 -10.49 14.92 -1.16
N GLU A 102 -11.30 14.22 -0.34
CA GLU A 102 -12.74 14.49 -0.14
C GLU A 102 -13.51 14.60 -1.47
N MET A 103 -13.00 13.96 -2.53
CA MET A 103 -13.55 14.00 -3.89
C MET A 103 -14.65 12.96 -4.11
N PHE A 104 -15.41 12.63 -3.05
CA PHE A 104 -16.74 12.06 -3.22
C PHE A 104 -17.68 13.21 -3.55
N TYR A 105 -17.64 13.68 -4.80
CA TYR A 105 -18.69 14.55 -5.33
C TYR A 105 -20.07 13.88 -5.09
N GLU A 106 -21.14 14.66 -5.06
CA GLU A 106 -22.51 14.10 -5.04
C GLU A 106 -22.75 13.11 -6.20
N SER A 107 -21.93 13.19 -7.26
CA SER A 107 -21.90 12.30 -8.43
C SER A 107 -21.02 11.05 -8.29
N GLY A 108 -20.24 10.89 -7.21
CA GLY A 108 -19.31 9.76 -7.01
C GLY A 108 -17.93 9.93 -7.70
N PRO A 109 -17.06 8.90 -7.64
CA PRO A 109 -15.76 8.89 -8.30
C PRO A 109 -15.90 8.99 -9.82
N GLU A 110 -14.97 9.70 -10.48
CA GLU A 110 -14.99 9.89 -11.94
C GLU A 110 -14.74 8.58 -12.71
N GLU A 111 -13.89 7.71 -12.15
CA GLU A 111 -13.58 6.42 -12.76
C GLU A 111 -14.39 5.29 -12.15
N ASP A 112 -14.57 4.26 -12.98
CA ASP A 112 -15.08 2.98 -12.51
C ASP A 112 -14.09 2.37 -11.50
N LEU A 113 -14.54 2.31 -10.24
CA LEU A 113 -13.82 1.63 -9.15
C LEU A 113 -14.06 0.12 -9.15
N SER A 114 -14.77 -0.42 -10.15
CA SER A 114 -14.65 -1.85 -10.45
C SER A 114 -13.20 -2.14 -10.82
N ASN A 115 -12.68 -3.27 -10.36
CA ASN A 115 -11.32 -3.66 -10.70
C ASN A 115 -11.21 -4.13 -12.17
N ASP A 116 -12.20 -3.86 -13.03
CA ASP A 116 -12.29 -4.45 -14.38
C ASP A 116 -11.49 -3.69 -15.44
N GLY A 117 -11.15 -2.41 -15.19
CA GLY A 117 -10.33 -1.61 -16.09
C GLY A 117 -8.97 -2.24 -16.41
N ILE A 118 -8.47 -2.04 -17.62
CA ILE A 118 -7.17 -2.54 -18.09
C ILE A 118 -6.08 -1.54 -17.67
N GLY A 119 -5.00 -2.02 -17.05
CA GLY A 119 -3.85 -1.19 -16.71
C GLY A 119 -4.15 -0.07 -15.70
N LEU A 120 -3.32 0.97 -15.75
CA LEU A 120 -3.39 2.19 -14.94
C LEU A 120 -3.93 3.38 -15.74
N THR A 121 -4.36 3.16 -16.98
CA THR A 121 -4.78 4.19 -17.93
C THR A 121 -5.77 5.17 -17.30
N GLY A 122 -5.45 6.46 -17.42
CA GLY A 122 -6.27 7.57 -16.90
C GLY A 122 -6.09 7.85 -15.40
N VAL A 123 -5.52 6.91 -14.63
CA VAL A 123 -5.43 7.03 -13.17
C VAL A 123 -4.02 6.82 -12.59
N GLY A 124 -3.01 6.49 -13.41
CA GLY A 124 -1.64 6.23 -12.95
C GLY A 124 -1.07 7.34 -12.07
N TRP A 125 -1.36 8.61 -12.39
CA TRP A 125 -0.94 9.74 -11.57
C TRP A 125 -1.59 9.76 -10.17
N LYS A 126 -2.87 9.39 -10.05
CA LYS A 126 -3.58 9.29 -8.75
C LYS A 126 -2.97 8.18 -7.90
N LEU A 127 -2.61 7.06 -8.52
CA LEU A 127 -2.00 5.92 -7.85
C LEU A 127 -0.61 6.26 -7.31
N VAL A 128 0.23 6.89 -8.14
CA VAL A 128 1.58 7.29 -7.75
C VAL A 128 1.53 8.38 -6.67
N ASP A 129 0.66 9.38 -6.82
CA ASP A 129 0.48 10.43 -5.82
C ASP A 129 0.10 9.86 -4.45
N GLU A 130 -0.90 8.96 -4.41
CA GLU A 130 -1.31 8.34 -3.15
C GLU A 130 -0.22 7.41 -2.58
N LEU A 131 0.48 6.64 -3.43
CA LEU A 131 1.59 5.78 -3.01
C LEU A 131 2.71 6.58 -2.32
N LEU A 132 3.04 7.76 -2.84
CA LEU A 132 4.06 8.65 -2.28
C LEU A 132 3.55 9.46 -1.08
N THR A 133 2.25 9.43 -0.81
CA THR A 133 1.64 10.16 0.29
C THR A 133 1.51 9.27 1.52
N LEU A 134 2.35 9.52 2.54
CA LEU A 134 2.29 8.78 3.79
C LEU A 134 0.88 8.85 4.43
N PRO A 135 0.39 7.75 5.01
CA PRO A 135 -0.92 7.72 5.64
C PRO A 135 -0.91 8.57 6.91
N ARG A 136 -1.99 9.34 7.10
CA ARG A 136 -2.19 10.10 8.34
C ARG A 136 -2.38 9.15 9.51
N GLY A 137 -1.73 9.42 10.64
CA GLY A 137 -1.88 8.64 11.87
C GLY A 137 -0.85 7.52 12.07
N MET A 138 0.17 7.46 11.22
CA MET A 138 1.36 6.64 11.48
C MET A 138 2.06 7.15 12.75
N SER A 139 1.95 6.39 13.84
CA SER A 139 2.62 6.74 15.11
C SER A 139 4.06 6.23 15.12
N PRO A 140 5.00 6.84 15.86
CA PRO A 140 6.37 6.35 15.97
C PRO A 140 6.45 4.89 16.43
N GLN A 141 5.49 4.43 17.24
CA GLN A 141 5.41 3.04 17.67
C GLN A 141 5.04 2.07 16.54
N LEU A 142 4.22 2.53 15.59
CA LEU A 142 3.84 1.73 14.42
C LEU A 142 5.00 1.69 13.41
N GLU A 143 5.72 2.80 13.22
CA GLU A 143 6.94 2.85 12.40
C GLU A 143 8.00 1.88 12.94
N ALA A 144 8.29 1.93 14.24
CA ALA A 144 9.24 1.02 14.86
C ALA A 144 8.80 -0.46 14.77
N ALA A 145 7.50 -0.73 14.90
CA ALA A 145 6.96 -2.08 14.71
C ALA A 145 7.14 -2.57 13.25
N PHE A 146 7.00 -1.67 12.28
CA PHE A 146 7.25 -1.95 10.87
C PHE A 146 8.71 -2.25 10.59
N GLU A 147 9.62 -1.41 11.08
CA GLU A 147 11.06 -1.62 10.91
C GLU A 147 11.49 -2.95 11.53
N SER A 148 11.01 -3.27 12.73
CA SER A 148 11.30 -4.57 13.35
C SER A 148 10.75 -5.74 12.53
N PHE A 149 9.54 -5.61 11.97
CA PHE A 149 8.96 -6.63 11.09
C PHE A 149 9.79 -6.83 9.81
N THR A 150 10.23 -5.75 9.18
CA THR A 150 10.98 -5.80 7.92
C THR A 150 12.39 -6.33 8.14
N GLU A 151 13.06 -5.93 9.21
CA GLU A 151 14.36 -6.48 9.62
C GLU A 151 14.29 -7.99 9.86
N GLN A 152 13.26 -8.46 10.56
CA GLN A 152 13.10 -9.89 10.85
C GLN A 152 12.81 -10.71 9.59
N ASN A 153 12.00 -10.18 8.67
CA ASN A 153 11.78 -10.83 7.38
C ASN A 153 13.05 -10.86 6.53
N LYS A 154 13.81 -9.76 6.47
CA LYS A 154 15.10 -9.71 5.76
C LYS A 154 16.08 -10.73 6.37
N ALA A 155 16.15 -10.82 7.69
CA ALA A 155 17.00 -11.79 8.39
C ALA A 155 16.58 -13.25 8.12
N LYS A 156 15.27 -13.53 8.13
CA LYS A 156 14.71 -14.85 7.79
C LYS A 156 15.07 -15.23 6.36
N GLU A 157 14.89 -14.31 5.42
CA GLU A 157 15.19 -14.54 4.01
C GLU A 157 16.69 -14.77 3.76
N ALA A 158 17.56 -13.98 4.40
CA ALA A 158 19.00 -14.18 4.34
C ALA A 158 19.40 -15.58 4.87
N LYS A 159 18.77 -16.03 5.96
CA LYS A 159 18.98 -17.38 6.50
C LYS A 159 18.52 -18.45 5.52
N ILE A 160 17.37 -18.28 4.88
CA ILE A 160 16.87 -19.19 3.84
C ILE A 160 17.88 -19.25 2.68
N LYS A 161 18.32 -18.11 2.14
CA LYS A 161 19.32 -18.07 1.05
C LYS A 161 20.61 -18.83 1.41
N VAL A 162 21.14 -18.62 2.62
CA VAL A 162 22.33 -19.32 3.11
C VAL A 162 22.11 -20.83 3.22
N LEU A 163 20.96 -21.25 3.75
CA LEU A 163 20.65 -22.67 3.92
C LEU A 163 20.38 -23.36 2.58
N THR A 164 19.71 -22.70 1.64
CA THR A 164 19.51 -23.20 0.28
C THR A 164 20.84 -23.43 -0.42
N ALA A 165 21.75 -22.46 -0.37
CA ALA A 165 23.10 -22.61 -0.92
C ALA A 165 23.94 -23.72 -0.23
N LYS A 166 23.66 -24.02 1.05
CA LYS A 166 24.28 -25.16 1.75
C LYS A 166 23.64 -26.50 1.36
N ALA A 167 22.32 -26.52 1.17
CA ALA A 167 21.57 -27.70 0.74
C ALA A 167 22.00 -28.15 -0.66
N GLU A 168 22.18 -27.22 -1.59
CA GLU A 168 22.62 -27.48 -2.96
C GLU A 168 24.00 -28.16 -3.05
N LYS A 169 24.89 -27.91 -2.08
CA LYS A 169 26.22 -28.53 -2.03
C LYS A 169 26.20 -30.03 -1.71
N GLY A 170 25.06 -30.57 -1.27
CA GLY A 170 24.90 -32.00 -0.95
C GLY A 170 25.67 -32.48 0.28
N GLY A 171 25.66 -33.80 0.51
CA GLY A 171 26.31 -34.47 1.64
C GLY A 171 25.59 -34.30 2.98
N VAL A 172 26.22 -34.74 4.08
CA VAL A 172 25.62 -34.74 5.44
C VAL A 172 25.27 -33.31 5.90
N LYS A 173 26.13 -32.33 5.59
CA LYS A 173 25.87 -30.91 5.89
C LYS A 173 24.76 -30.33 5.01
N GLY A 174 24.62 -30.79 3.76
CA GLY A 174 23.51 -30.40 2.88
C GLY A 174 22.17 -30.97 3.35
N MET A 175 22.13 -32.24 3.77
CA MET A 175 20.93 -32.84 4.37
C MET A 175 20.52 -32.13 5.67
N ALA A 176 21.48 -31.76 6.53
CA ALA A 176 21.19 -30.96 7.71
C ALA A 176 20.56 -29.60 7.35
N ALA A 177 21.11 -28.92 6.33
CA ALA A 177 20.55 -27.65 5.85
C ALA A 177 19.14 -27.80 5.25
N GLN A 178 18.86 -28.89 4.52
CA GLN A 178 17.51 -29.21 4.04
C GLN A 178 16.53 -29.41 5.19
N ASN A 179 16.93 -30.14 6.23
CA ASN A 179 16.09 -30.33 7.41
C ASN A 179 15.85 -29.00 8.14
N GLU A 180 16.86 -28.15 8.30
CA GLU A 180 16.70 -26.81 8.86
C GLU A 180 15.79 -25.91 8.02
N LEU A 181 15.85 -25.98 6.69
CA LEU A 181 14.91 -25.28 5.80
C LEU A 181 13.47 -25.76 6.01
N ILE A 182 13.26 -27.08 6.05
CA ILE A 182 11.94 -27.66 6.30
C ILE A 182 11.42 -27.21 7.67
N ILE A 183 12.28 -27.15 8.68
CA ILE A 183 11.93 -26.64 10.01
C ILE A 183 11.64 -25.13 9.96
N LEU A 184 12.38 -24.32 9.20
CA LEU A 184 12.11 -22.88 9.06
C LEU A 184 10.83 -22.57 8.28
N GLU A 185 10.48 -23.42 7.30
CA GLU A 185 9.25 -23.29 6.53
C GLU A 185 8.04 -23.82 7.30
N LYS A 186 8.20 -24.88 8.11
CA LYS A 186 7.12 -25.51 8.87
C LYS A 186 7.04 -25.06 10.34
N GLY A 187 8.08 -24.39 10.84
CA GLY A 187 8.35 -24.28 12.27
C GLY A 187 8.52 -22.85 12.74
N ASP A 188 7.84 -22.62 13.85
CA ASP A 188 7.76 -21.44 14.69
C ASP A 188 7.19 -20.17 14.06
N MET A 189 5.88 -20.22 13.81
CA MET A 189 5.06 -19.03 13.57
C MET A 189 4.98 -18.12 14.80
N THR A 190 5.50 -18.48 15.98
CA THR A 190 5.23 -17.73 17.22
C THR A 190 5.80 -16.32 17.17
N GLU A 191 7.05 -16.15 16.71
CA GLU A 191 7.65 -14.83 16.59
C GLU A 191 7.00 -14.00 15.48
N THR A 192 6.71 -14.61 14.32
CA THR A 192 5.94 -13.95 13.25
C THR A 192 4.56 -13.53 13.76
N ASN A 193 3.82 -14.42 14.43
CA ASN A 193 2.52 -14.14 15.03
C ASN A 193 2.62 -13.05 16.10
N ARG A 194 3.69 -13.01 16.89
CA ARG A 194 3.90 -11.98 17.92
C ARG A 194 4.09 -10.61 17.31
N ILE A 195 4.84 -10.51 16.22
CA ILE A 195 5.05 -9.26 15.49
C ILE A 195 3.76 -8.87 14.78
N GLU A 196 3.06 -9.81 14.15
CA GLU A 196 1.76 -9.57 13.53
C GLU A 196 0.75 -9.05 14.55
N LEU A 197 0.70 -9.62 15.76
CA LEU A 197 -0.14 -9.14 16.86
C LEU A 197 0.28 -7.75 17.33
N THR A 198 1.58 -7.48 17.39
CA THR A 198 2.11 -6.16 17.77
C THR A 198 1.75 -5.10 16.74
N LEU A 199 1.88 -5.43 15.45
CA LEU A 199 1.51 -4.59 14.33
C LEU A 199 0.00 -4.35 14.32
N GLN A 200 -0.82 -5.40 14.45
CA GLN A 200 -2.28 -5.28 14.56
C GLN A 200 -2.71 -4.44 15.77
N ALA A 201 -2.06 -4.60 16.92
CA ALA A 201 -2.34 -3.80 18.11
C ALA A 201 -1.97 -2.32 17.89
N ALA A 202 -0.82 -2.06 17.25
CA ALA A 202 -0.40 -0.72 16.88
C ALA A 202 -1.35 -0.08 15.85
N MET A 203 -1.77 -0.82 14.83
CA MET A 203 -2.77 -0.41 13.84
C MET A 203 -4.10 -0.06 14.51
N ARG A 204 -4.65 -0.94 15.35
CA ARG A 204 -5.90 -0.69 16.09
C ARG A 204 -5.82 0.55 16.97
N LYS A 205 -4.65 0.80 17.59
CA LYS A 205 -4.44 1.98 18.43
C LYS A 205 -4.36 3.26 17.58
N ALA A 206 -3.70 3.20 16.42
CA ALA A 206 -3.64 4.30 15.47
C ALA A 206 -5.01 4.60 14.84
N ASP A 207 -5.79 3.58 14.45
CA ASP A 207 -7.14 3.75 13.90
C ASP A 207 -8.11 4.35 14.93
N LYS A 208 -8.05 3.94 16.20
CA LYS A 208 -8.85 4.57 17.28
C LYS A 208 -8.52 6.06 17.46
N ARG A 209 -7.24 6.43 17.31
CA ARG A 209 -6.82 7.83 17.32
C ARG A 209 -7.31 8.56 16.07
N ARG A 210 -7.22 7.95 14.88
CA ARG A 210 -7.73 8.50 13.61
C ARG A 210 -9.23 8.80 13.69
N GLY A 211 -10.05 7.87 14.19
CA GLY A 211 -11.50 8.07 14.31
C GLY A 211 -11.92 9.17 15.30
N SER A 212 -11.14 9.38 16.36
CA SER A 212 -11.45 10.40 17.38
C SER A 212 -10.83 11.78 17.08
N GLN A 213 -9.60 11.84 16.57
CA GLN A 213 -8.97 13.10 16.18
C GLN A 213 -9.51 13.64 14.86
N ALA A 214 -9.71 12.82 13.82
CA ALA A 214 -10.24 13.32 12.54
C ALA A 214 -11.66 13.88 12.69
N LEU A 215 -12.49 13.24 13.51
CA LEU A 215 -13.83 13.74 13.82
C LEU A 215 -13.80 15.06 14.60
N ASN A 216 -12.84 15.22 15.52
CA ASN A 216 -12.70 16.44 16.31
C ASN A 216 -12.09 17.60 15.51
N GLU A 217 -11.11 17.33 14.64
CA GLU A 217 -10.52 18.33 13.75
C GLU A 217 -11.48 18.76 12.65
N GLN A 218 -12.28 17.85 12.09
CA GLN A 218 -13.36 18.20 11.15
C GLN A 218 -14.46 19.02 11.84
N LYS A 219 -14.87 18.65 13.05
CA LYS A 219 -15.82 19.47 13.83
C LYS A 219 -15.27 20.86 14.14
N ALA A 220 -13.99 20.96 14.51
CA ALA A 220 -13.34 22.23 14.79
C ALA A 220 -13.21 23.12 13.55
N LYS A 221 -12.88 22.54 12.38
CA LYS A 221 -12.85 23.29 11.10
C LYS A 221 -14.26 23.74 10.67
N ALA A 222 -15.25 22.86 10.76
CA ALA A 222 -16.64 23.19 10.42
C ALA A 222 -17.21 24.28 11.36
N GLU A 223 -16.93 24.23 12.67
CA GLU A 223 -17.30 25.29 13.60
C GLU A 223 -16.57 26.61 13.32
N ALA A 224 -15.29 26.57 12.95
CA ALA A 224 -14.52 27.75 12.60
C ALA A 224 -15.05 28.42 11.32
N GLU A 225 -15.40 27.64 10.29
CA GLU A 225 -16.03 28.15 9.07
C GLU A 225 -17.43 28.70 9.32
N LEU A 226 -18.27 27.99 10.10
CA LEU A 226 -19.60 28.47 10.45
C LEU A 226 -19.54 29.79 11.23
N LYS A 227 -18.59 29.91 12.15
CA LYS A 227 -18.35 31.13 12.91
C LYS A 227 -17.87 32.27 12.01
N ALA A 228 -16.93 32.01 11.11
CA ALA A 228 -16.46 33.01 10.14
C ALA A 228 -17.59 33.48 9.21
N GLN A 229 -18.47 32.58 8.75
CA GLN A 229 -19.64 32.93 7.94
C GLN A 229 -20.64 33.78 8.74
N HIS A 230 -20.91 33.44 9.99
CA HIS A 230 -21.84 34.17 10.84
C HIS A 230 -21.31 35.57 11.21
N ASP A 231 -20.01 35.70 11.46
CA ASP A 231 -19.37 37.00 11.71
C ASP A 231 -19.36 37.87 10.45
N ALA A 232 -19.13 37.28 9.27
CA ALA A 232 -19.25 37.98 7.99
C ALA A 232 -20.69 38.43 7.69
N GLN A 233 -21.69 37.59 8.00
CA GLN A 233 -23.11 37.98 7.87
C GLN A 233 -23.48 39.10 8.83
N ARG A 234 -23.01 39.06 10.08
CA ARG A 234 -23.22 40.14 11.05
C ARG A 234 -22.59 41.46 10.60
N ALA A 235 -21.36 41.42 10.09
CA ALA A 235 -20.69 42.60 9.54
C ALA A 235 -21.46 43.19 8.35
N LYS A 236 -21.97 42.34 7.45
CA LYS A 236 -22.78 42.76 6.29
C LYS A 236 -24.13 43.36 6.70
N MET A 237 -24.77 42.82 7.74
CA MET A 237 -26.02 43.35 8.29
C MET A 237 -25.81 44.67 9.03
N ALA A 238 -24.71 44.82 9.78
CA ALA A 238 -24.34 46.07 10.43
C ALA A 238 -24.05 47.18 9.41
N ALA A 239 -23.30 46.87 8.33
CA ALA A 239 -23.06 47.81 7.24
C ALA A 239 -24.36 48.23 6.52
N ARG A 240 -25.30 47.29 6.32
CA ARG A 240 -26.63 47.60 5.77
C ARG A 240 -27.48 48.48 6.67
N ARG A 241 -27.45 48.28 7.99
CA ARG A 241 -28.14 49.14 8.96
C ARG A 241 -27.58 50.56 8.96
N ALA A 242 -26.26 50.70 8.97
CA ALA A 242 -25.60 52.01 8.91
C ALA A 242 -25.94 52.81 7.63
N MET A 243 -26.15 52.13 6.49
CA MET A 243 -26.63 52.79 5.26
C MET A 243 -28.10 53.22 5.31
N PHE A 244 -28.93 52.60 6.17
CA PHE A 244 -30.37 52.89 6.27
C PHE A 244 -30.69 53.95 7.33
N GLU A 245 -29.87 54.06 8.39
CA GLU A 245 -29.98 55.08 9.44
C GLU A 245 -29.28 56.41 9.08
N GLY A 246 -28.52 56.43 7.97
CA GLY A 246 -27.86 57.62 7.42
C GLY A 246 -28.68 58.41 6.38
N LYS A 247 -29.99 58.20 6.32
CA LYS A 247 -30.96 59.01 5.55
C LYS A 247 -31.97 59.64 6.49
#